data_AF-A0A7S0TCK9-F1
#
_entry.id   AF-A0A7S0TCK9-F1
#
_cell.length_a   1.000
_cell.length_b   1.000
_cell.length_c   1.000
_cell.angle_alpha   90.00
_cell.angle_beta   90.00
_cell.angle_gamma   90.00
#
_symmetry.space_group_name_H-M   'P 1'
#
loop_
_entity.id
_entity.type
_entity.pdbx_description
1 polymer ?
#
loop_
_entity_poly.entity_id
_entity_poly.type
_entity_poly.pdbx_seq_one_letter_code
_entity_poly.pdbx_strand_id
1 'polypeptide(L)'
;ADAALLYVANEHSLWLLGGYDHTEWECTDLIRKYDVKQNRWQDLMIRLPHAIDSFGCVLNHDERYMLIFGGTYSNSKETDAIYVMDMQRSQLQWTEISRLKCPFKGEMIAVLQYDSDNNGLMVAAFIRDCYKHNQHFKSMRMPCNEIIALIQMYHFDEVVHLFGLKKRLHYKIALRQLLEHTT
;
A
#
# COMPACT_ATOMS: atom_id res chain seq x y z
N ALA A 1 -12.22 -16.08 -1.00
CA ALA A 1 -10.80 -16.28 -1.35
C ALA A 1 -10.08 -15.36 -0.42
N ASP A 2 -9.63 -15.92 0.70
CA ASP A 2 -9.43 -15.14 1.92
C ASP A 2 -7.96 -14.71 2.06
N ALA A 3 -7.15 -15.05 1.05
CA ALA A 3 -5.79 -14.60 0.84
C ALA A 3 -5.75 -13.34 -0.04
N ALA A 4 -4.72 -12.52 0.11
CA ALA A 4 -4.46 -11.39 -0.78
C ALA A 4 -3.62 -11.84 -1.99
N LEU A 5 -3.98 -11.38 -3.18
CA LEU A 5 -3.21 -11.57 -4.41
C LEU A 5 -2.83 -10.21 -4.99
N LEU A 6 -1.54 -9.96 -5.14
CA LEU A 6 -0.99 -8.71 -5.69
C LEU A 6 -0.11 -9.00 -6.90
N TYR A 7 -0.10 -8.08 -7.86
CA TYR A 7 0.89 -8.08 -8.93
C TYR A 7 1.98 -7.05 -8.61
N VAL A 8 3.23 -7.50 -8.59
CA VAL A 8 4.43 -6.68 -8.42
C VAL A 8 5.10 -6.57 -9.79
N ALA A 9 4.85 -5.46 -10.48
CA ALA A 9 5.26 -5.21 -11.85
C ALA A 9 6.77 -5.12 -12.01
N ASN A 10 7.47 -4.48 -11.08
CA ASN A 10 8.94 -4.34 -11.10
C ASN A 10 9.64 -5.70 -11.09
N GLU A 11 9.02 -6.71 -10.47
CA GLU A 11 9.55 -8.08 -10.41
C GLU A 11 8.91 -9.02 -11.43
N HIS A 12 7.90 -8.57 -12.18
CA HIS A 12 7.02 -9.42 -13.02
C HIS A 12 6.53 -10.65 -12.27
N SER A 13 5.93 -10.44 -11.10
CA SER A 13 5.52 -11.54 -10.24
C SER A 13 4.19 -11.32 -9.57
N LEU A 14 3.50 -12.41 -9.25
CA LEU A 14 2.30 -12.39 -8.42
C LEU A 14 2.69 -12.80 -7.00
N TRP A 15 2.22 -12.06 -6.00
CA TRP A 15 2.42 -12.37 -4.59
C TRP A 15 1.09 -12.79 -4.00
N LEU A 16 1.05 -13.99 -3.42
CA LEU A 16 -0.07 -14.54 -2.67
C LEU A 16 0.30 -14.50 -1.18
N LEU A 17 -0.52 -13.84 -0.38
CA LEU A 17 -0.25 -13.60 1.03
C LEU A 17 -1.36 -14.15 1.90
N GLY A 18 -0.99 -14.93 2.91
CA GLY A 18 -1.88 -15.40 3.97
C GLY A 18 -3.07 -16.19 3.46
N GLY A 19 -4.20 -16.03 4.14
CA GLY A 19 -5.46 -16.71 3.83
C GLY A 19 -5.77 -17.87 4.77
N TYR A 20 -6.76 -18.66 4.40
CA TYR A 20 -7.30 -19.76 5.18
C TYR A 20 -7.05 -21.10 4.49
N ASP A 21 -6.41 -22.04 5.18
CA ASP A 21 -6.26 -23.42 4.73
C ASP A 21 -7.45 -24.25 5.21
N HIS A 22 -8.34 -24.64 4.28
CA HIS A 22 -9.50 -25.47 4.59
C HIS A 22 -9.15 -26.93 4.95
N THR A 23 -7.90 -27.35 4.72
CA THR A 23 -7.42 -28.69 5.07
C THR A 23 -7.07 -28.75 6.54
N GLU A 24 -6.29 -27.78 7.01
CA GLU A 24 -5.85 -27.66 8.41
C GLU A 24 -6.83 -26.87 9.28
N TRP A 25 -7.81 -26.19 8.67
CA TRP A 25 -8.75 -25.28 9.32
C TRP A 25 -8.07 -24.12 10.07
N GLU A 26 -6.94 -23.65 9.52
CA GLU A 26 -6.15 -22.58 10.12
C GLU A 26 -5.81 -21.48 9.10
N CYS A 27 -5.68 -20.25 9.59
CA CYS A 27 -5.06 -19.19 8.83
C CYS A 27 -3.57 -19.47 8.62
N THR A 28 -3.01 -18.88 7.57
CA THR A 28 -1.58 -19.01 7.25
C THR A 28 -0.88 -17.65 7.22
N ASP A 29 0.41 -17.63 7.54
CA ASP A 29 1.29 -16.45 7.43
C ASP A 29 2.22 -16.53 6.20
N LEU A 30 2.04 -17.58 5.38
CA LEU A 30 2.87 -17.86 4.22
C LEU A 30 2.71 -16.76 3.17
N ILE A 31 3.84 -16.40 2.56
CA ILE A 31 3.88 -15.56 1.37
C ILE A 31 4.50 -16.38 0.24
N ARG A 32 3.77 -16.50 -0.86
CA ARG A 32 4.23 -17.21 -2.06
C ARG A 32 4.35 -16.23 -3.20
N LYS A 33 5.41 -16.35 -3.97
CA LYS A 33 5.65 -15.57 -5.18
C LYS A 33 5.56 -16.48 -6.39
N TYR A 34 4.82 -16.08 -7.40
CA TYR A 34 4.81 -16.70 -8.71
C TYR A 34 5.66 -15.86 -9.66
N ASP A 35 6.77 -16.43 -10.13
CA ASP A 35 7.59 -15.82 -11.18
C ASP A 35 6.95 -16.10 -12.53
N VAL A 36 6.47 -15.04 -13.20
CA VAL A 36 5.78 -15.14 -14.48
C VAL A 36 6.71 -15.64 -15.60
N LYS A 37 7.99 -15.29 -15.54
CA LYS A 37 8.99 -15.70 -16.56
C LYS A 37 9.36 -17.17 -16.40
N GLN A 38 9.49 -17.63 -15.16
CA GLN A 38 9.87 -19.01 -14.84
C GLN A 38 8.67 -19.95 -14.71
N ASN A 39 7.43 -19.43 -14.74
CA ASN A 39 6.19 -20.16 -14.62
C ASN A 39 6.16 -21.09 -13.40
N ARG A 40 6.58 -20.57 -12.23
CA ARG A 40 6.63 -21.37 -11.00
C ARG A 40 6.36 -20.55 -9.75
N TRP A 41 5.74 -21.21 -8.78
CA TRP A 41 5.60 -20.69 -7.41
C TRP A 41 6.87 -20.97 -6.61
N GLN A 42 7.24 -20.04 -5.75
CA GLN A 42 8.28 -20.15 -4.75
C GLN A 42 7.78 -19.58 -3.43
N ASP A 43 8.10 -20.24 -2.33
CA ASP A 43 7.82 -19.70 -1.01
C ASP A 43 8.86 -18.63 -0.67
N LEU A 44 8.41 -17.48 -0.19
CA LEU A 44 9.30 -16.45 0.30
C LEU A 44 9.69 -16.75 1.75
N MET A 45 10.93 -16.39 2.09
CA MET A 45 11.44 -16.52 3.47
C MET A 45 10.75 -15.57 4.43
N ILE A 46 10.23 -14.44 3.93
CA ILE A 46 9.42 -13.52 4.73
C ILE A 46 8.02 -14.10 4.95
N ARG A 47 7.48 -13.86 6.15
CA ARG A 47 6.12 -14.22 6.57
C ARG A 47 5.31 -12.97 6.86
N LEU A 48 3.99 -13.10 6.88
CA LEU A 48 3.12 -12.10 7.48
C LEU A 48 3.40 -11.99 9.00
N PRO A 49 3.09 -10.85 9.64
CA PRO A 49 3.26 -10.68 11.09
C PRO A 49 2.50 -11.74 11.91
N HIS A 50 1.38 -12.19 11.37
CA HIS A 50 0.50 -13.18 11.95
C HIS A 50 -0.13 -14.01 10.85
N ALA A 51 -0.49 -15.24 11.17
CA ALA A 51 -1.35 -16.06 10.33
C ALA A 51 -2.76 -15.43 10.32
N ILE A 52 -3.19 -14.94 9.16
CA ILE A 52 -4.37 -14.10 9.04
C ILE A 52 -5.04 -14.27 7.68
N ASP A 53 -6.36 -14.16 7.66
CA ASP A 53 -7.18 -14.17 6.46
C ASP A 53 -8.07 -12.91 6.38
N SER A 54 -8.81 -12.77 5.27
CA SER A 54 -9.86 -11.77 5.11
C SER A 54 -9.40 -10.32 5.31
N PHE A 55 -8.10 -10.05 5.14
CA PHE A 55 -7.52 -8.72 5.35
C PHE A 55 -7.51 -7.91 4.06
N GLY A 56 -7.52 -6.58 4.21
CA GLY A 56 -7.30 -5.67 3.08
C GLY A 56 -5.81 -5.56 2.79
N CYS A 57 -5.42 -5.60 1.51
CA CYS A 57 -4.02 -5.46 1.12
C CYS A 57 -3.89 -4.56 -0.10
N VAL A 58 -2.90 -3.66 -0.10
CA VAL A 58 -2.55 -2.81 -1.24
C VAL A 58 -1.04 -2.72 -1.40
N LEU A 59 -0.62 -2.57 -2.64
CA LEU A 59 0.72 -2.15 -3.03
C LEU A 59 0.59 -0.73 -3.58
N ASN A 60 1.40 0.21 -3.09
CA ASN A 60 1.35 1.58 -3.58
C ASN A 60 1.90 1.69 -5.01
N HIS A 61 1.70 2.83 -5.67
CA HIS A 61 1.94 2.99 -7.12
C HIS A 61 3.40 2.78 -7.53
N ASP A 62 4.36 3.22 -6.73
CA ASP A 62 5.79 3.01 -7.00
C ASP A 62 6.31 1.64 -6.50
N GLU A 63 5.40 0.80 -6.00
CA GLU A 63 5.65 -0.54 -5.44
C GLU A 63 6.64 -0.55 -4.27
N ARG A 64 6.85 0.58 -3.61
CA ARG A 64 7.75 0.69 -2.47
C ARG A 64 7.12 0.17 -1.18
N TYR A 65 5.84 0.40 -0.97
CA TYR A 65 5.16 0.08 0.28
C TYR A 65 4.00 -0.87 0.03
N MET A 66 4.05 -2.01 0.73
CA MET A 66 2.93 -2.94 0.84
C MET A 66 2.25 -2.71 2.18
N LEU A 67 0.93 -2.59 2.18
CA LEU A 67 0.14 -2.35 3.38
C LEU A 67 -0.92 -3.43 3.57
N ILE A 68 -1.13 -3.81 4.83
CA ILE A 68 -2.15 -4.76 5.27
C ILE A 68 -3.04 -4.09 6.32
N PHE A 69 -4.34 -4.33 6.21
CA PHE A 69 -5.39 -3.70 7.01
C PHE A 69 -6.32 -4.75 7.59
N GLY A 70 -6.41 -4.80 8.92
CA GLY A 70 -7.35 -5.65 9.62
C GLY A 70 -7.17 -7.14 9.34
N GLY A 71 -8.27 -7.87 9.22
CA GLY A 71 -8.32 -9.31 9.00
C GLY A 71 -8.83 -10.10 10.20
N THR A 72 -8.83 -11.43 10.06
CA THR A 72 -9.31 -12.39 11.06
C THR A 72 -8.25 -13.47 11.31
N TYR A 73 -8.04 -13.81 12.58
CA TYR A 73 -7.15 -14.91 13.00
C TYR A 73 -7.91 -16.24 13.04
N SER A 74 -7.20 -17.39 13.09
CA SER A 74 -7.79 -18.74 13.11
C SER A 74 -8.83 -18.94 14.21
N ASN A 75 -8.69 -18.28 15.36
CA ASN A 75 -9.64 -18.34 16.47
C ASN A 75 -10.87 -17.41 16.31
N SER A 76 -11.15 -16.94 15.08
CA SER A 76 -12.20 -15.99 14.74
C SER A 76 -12.07 -14.61 15.40
N LYS A 77 -10.93 -14.30 16.02
CA LYS A 77 -10.67 -12.96 16.56
C LYS A 77 -10.35 -12.01 15.42
N GLU A 78 -11.05 -10.88 15.40
CA GLU A 78 -10.83 -9.81 14.42
C GLU A 78 -9.74 -8.82 14.89
N THR A 79 -9.00 -8.24 13.94
CA THR A 79 -8.01 -7.17 14.21
C THR A 79 -8.31 -5.90 13.40
N ASP A 80 -7.84 -4.76 13.91
CA ASP A 80 -7.82 -3.43 13.28
C ASP A 80 -6.38 -2.93 13.10
N ALA A 81 -5.40 -3.80 13.29
CA ALA A 81 -4.00 -3.45 13.08
C ALA A 81 -3.73 -3.10 11.62
N ILE A 82 -2.79 -2.18 11.42
CA ILE A 82 -2.27 -1.79 10.12
C ILE A 82 -0.79 -2.15 10.12
N TYR A 83 -0.36 -2.89 9.10
CA TYR A 83 1.04 -3.24 8.91
C TYR A 83 1.53 -2.66 7.59
N VAL A 84 2.80 -2.25 7.58
CA VAL A 84 3.49 -1.79 6.38
C VAL A 84 4.79 -2.58 6.21
N MET A 85 5.16 -2.82 4.97
CA MET A 85 6.46 -3.34 4.58
C MET A 85 7.06 -2.44 3.51
N ASP A 86 8.29 -1.99 3.74
CA ASP A 86 9.09 -1.24 2.77
C ASP A 86 9.85 -2.25 1.89
N MET A 87 9.39 -2.40 0.66
CA MET A 87 9.86 -3.33 -0.36
C MET A 87 11.26 -2.97 -0.91
N GLN A 88 11.74 -1.76 -0.66
CA GLN A 88 13.08 -1.32 -1.09
C GLN A 88 14.15 -1.55 -0.01
N ARG A 89 13.78 -1.98 1.19
CA ARG A 89 14.75 -2.34 2.22
C ARG A 89 15.52 -3.59 1.82
N SER A 90 16.81 -3.61 2.17
CA SER A 90 17.66 -4.79 1.97
C SER A 90 17.18 -6.03 2.71
N GLN A 91 16.50 -5.82 3.86
CA GLN A 91 15.83 -6.86 4.62
C GLN A 91 14.34 -6.50 4.73
N LEU A 92 13.52 -7.32 4.08
CA LEU A 92 12.07 -7.17 4.14
C LEU A 92 11.59 -7.50 5.56
N GLN A 93 10.77 -6.62 6.11
CA GLN A 93 10.14 -6.80 7.42
C GLN A 93 8.84 -6.00 7.49
N TRP A 94 7.87 -6.57 8.19
CA TRP A 94 6.63 -5.87 8.50
C TRP A 94 6.81 -5.01 9.75
N THR A 95 6.22 -3.81 9.72
CA THR A 95 6.16 -2.89 10.85
C THR A 95 4.70 -2.56 11.15
N GLU A 96 4.28 -2.74 12.40
CA GLU A 96 2.94 -2.33 12.84
C GLU A 96 2.89 -0.80 13.00
N ILE A 97 1.88 -0.17 12.39
CA ILE A 97 1.59 1.25 12.60
C ILE A 97 0.78 1.39 13.89
N SER A 98 1.43 1.34 15.04
CA SER A 98 0.76 1.26 16.36
C SER A 98 -0.13 2.46 16.71
N ARG A 99 0.17 3.65 16.16
CA ARG A 99 -0.54 4.91 16.43
C ARG A 99 -1.84 5.07 15.62
N LEU A 100 -2.03 4.24 14.59
CA LEU A 100 -3.22 4.26 13.75
C LEU A 100 -3.87 2.89 13.73
N LYS A 101 -5.19 2.86 13.73
CA LYS A 101 -5.97 1.62 13.62
C LYS A 101 -6.99 1.77 12.51
N CYS A 102 -7.37 0.65 11.90
CA CYS A 102 -8.52 0.63 11.04
C CYS A 102 -9.76 1.11 11.80
N PRO A 103 -10.69 1.81 11.15
CA PRO A 103 -11.92 2.33 11.76
C PRO A 103 -12.87 1.23 12.27
N PHE A 104 -12.65 -0.01 11.86
CA PHE A 104 -13.36 -1.19 12.31
C PHE A 104 -12.39 -2.38 12.30
N LYS A 105 -12.73 -3.43 13.04
CA LYS A 105 -11.99 -4.71 13.04
C LYS A 105 -12.54 -5.68 11.99
N GLY A 106 -11.74 -6.66 11.58
CA GLY A 106 -12.19 -7.84 10.86
C GLY A 106 -12.00 -7.74 9.36
N GLU A 107 -12.93 -8.33 8.62
CA GLU A 107 -12.85 -8.48 7.16
C GLU A 107 -12.86 -7.14 6.41
N MET A 108 -11.87 -6.94 5.53
CA MET A 108 -11.72 -5.69 4.76
C MET A 108 -11.35 -5.93 3.31
N ILE A 109 -11.85 -5.05 2.44
CA ILE A 109 -11.28 -4.82 1.12
C ILE A 109 -10.55 -3.47 1.19
N ALA A 110 -9.29 -3.47 0.80
CA ALA A 110 -8.51 -2.26 0.62
C ALA A 110 -8.33 -1.99 -0.88
N VAL A 111 -8.58 -0.75 -1.31
CA VAL A 111 -8.40 -0.30 -2.69
C VAL A 111 -7.54 0.95 -2.65
N LEU A 112 -6.42 0.93 -3.38
CA LEU A 112 -5.62 2.12 -3.58
C LEU A 112 -6.24 2.94 -4.71
N GLN A 113 -6.56 4.20 -4.42
CA GLN A 113 -6.86 5.19 -5.43
C GLN A 113 -5.61 6.03 -5.69
N TYR A 114 -5.17 6.02 -6.95
CA TYR A 114 -4.12 6.88 -7.46
C TYR A 114 -4.69 7.70 -8.62
N ASP A 115 -4.72 9.02 -8.47
CA ASP A 115 -5.18 9.95 -9.50
C ASP A 115 -3.97 10.66 -10.13
N SER A 116 -3.38 10.01 -11.14
CA SER A 116 -2.21 10.52 -11.85
C SER A 116 -2.43 11.90 -12.45
N ASP A 117 -3.64 12.13 -12.97
CA ASP A 117 -3.97 13.35 -13.71
C ASP A 117 -4.10 14.53 -12.74
N ASN A 118 -4.80 14.33 -11.62
CA ASN A 118 -4.92 15.34 -10.59
C ASN A 118 -3.58 15.60 -9.88
N ASN A 119 -2.77 14.56 -9.64
CA ASN A 119 -1.41 14.72 -9.12
C ASN A 119 -0.55 15.60 -10.04
N GLY A 120 -0.63 15.38 -11.36
CA GLY A 120 0.06 16.21 -12.35
C GLY A 120 -0.37 17.68 -12.29
N LEU A 121 -1.67 17.92 -12.15
CA LEU A 121 -2.24 19.27 -11.99
C LEU A 121 -1.79 19.95 -10.70
N MET A 122 -1.70 19.23 -9.58
CA MET A 122 -1.23 19.79 -8.30
C MET A 122 0.20 20.30 -8.39
N VAL A 123 1.12 19.53 -8.99
CA VAL A 123 2.52 19.97 -9.15
C VAL A 123 2.61 21.17 -10.08
N ALA A 124 1.88 21.15 -11.20
CA ALA A 124 1.83 22.29 -12.11
C ALA A 124 1.24 23.55 -11.44
N ALA A 125 0.24 23.39 -10.58
CA ALA A 125 -0.35 24.48 -9.80
C ALA A 125 0.63 25.02 -8.76
N PHE A 126 1.31 24.16 -8.00
CA PHE A 126 2.34 24.53 -7.03
C PHE A 126 3.47 25.35 -7.68
N ILE A 127 4.03 24.85 -8.78
CA ILE A 127 5.10 25.56 -9.52
C ILE A 127 4.61 26.93 -9.97
N ARG A 128 3.40 27.01 -10.53
CA ARG A 128 2.82 28.29 -10.95
C ARG A 128 2.63 29.26 -9.78
N ASP A 129 2.22 28.75 -8.63
CA ASP A 129 2.03 29.54 -7.42
C ASP A 129 3.37 30.11 -6.91
N CYS A 130 4.45 29.32 -6.91
CA CYS A 130 5.80 29.78 -6.60
C CYS A 130 6.22 30.97 -7.49
N TYR A 131 6.00 30.88 -8.80
CA TYR A 131 6.35 31.96 -9.74
C TYR A 131 5.47 33.20 -9.60
N LYS A 132 4.21 33.01 -9.21
CA LYS A 132 3.27 34.12 -9.02
C LYS A 132 3.59 34.92 -7.75
N HIS A 133 3.88 34.22 -6.65
CA HIS A 133 3.91 34.84 -5.31
C HIS A 133 5.32 35.11 -4.77
N ASN A 134 6.36 34.43 -5.26
CA ASN A 134 7.72 34.62 -4.76
C ASN A 134 8.59 35.39 -5.79
N GLN A 135 9.06 36.57 -5.35
CA GLN A 135 9.82 37.50 -6.19
C GLN A 135 11.14 36.91 -6.71
N HIS A 136 11.74 35.95 -5.99
CA HIS A 136 12.97 35.29 -6.42
C HIS A 136 12.75 34.41 -7.66
N PHE A 137 11.57 33.81 -7.81
CA PHE A 137 11.29 32.96 -8.98
C PHE A 137 10.90 33.75 -10.22
N LYS A 138 10.48 35.01 -10.09
CA LYS A 138 10.07 35.83 -11.24
C LYS A 138 11.19 36.12 -12.23
N SER A 139 12.44 36.14 -11.77
CA SER A 139 13.62 36.31 -12.62
C SER A 139 14.21 35.00 -13.11
N MET A 140 13.69 33.85 -12.65
CA MET A 140 14.15 32.53 -13.06
C MET A 140 13.37 32.03 -14.29
N ARG A 141 13.99 31.14 -15.06
CA ARG A 141 13.30 30.40 -16.10
C ARG A 141 12.50 29.27 -15.47
N MET A 142 11.25 29.07 -15.92
CA MET A 142 10.45 27.90 -15.49
C MET A 142 11.24 26.59 -15.65
N PRO A 143 11.09 25.64 -14.71
CA PRO A 143 11.73 24.34 -14.83
C PRO A 143 11.34 23.66 -16.15
N CYS A 144 12.27 22.94 -16.75
CA CYS A 144 11.96 22.11 -17.91
C CYS A 144 11.08 20.92 -17.49
N ASN A 145 10.43 20.28 -18.48
CA ASN A 145 9.49 19.20 -18.23
C ASN A 145 10.13 18.02 -17.47
N GLU A 146 11.42 17.79 -17.66
CA GLU A 146 12.18 16.75 -16.96
C GLU A 146 12.27 17.02 -15.44
N ILE A 147 12.47 18.29 -15.06
CA ILE A 147 12.48 18.69 -13.64
C ILE A 147 11.06 18.62 -13.06
N ILE A 148 10.05 19.03 -13.83
CA ILE A 148 8.64 18.92 -13.40
C ILE A 148 8.26 17.46 -13.17
N ALA A 149 8.63 16.57 -14.09
CA ALA A 149 8.42 15.13 -13.96
C ALA A 149 9.15 14.58 -12.73
N LEU A 150 10.39 15.02 -12.48
CA LEU A 150 11.13 14.65 -11.28
C LEU A 150 10.43 15.11 -10.00
N ILE A 151 9.88 16.34 -9.96
CA ILE A 151 9.08 16.82 -8.82
C ILE A 151 7.79 16.00 -8.65
N GLN A 152 7.12 15.65 -9.75
CA GLN A 152 5.93 14.79 -9.74
C GLN A 152 6.22 13.40 -9.12
N MET A 153 7.42 12.86 -9.33
CA MET A 153 7.82 11.59 -8.69
C MET A 153 7.90 11.69 -7.15
N TYR A 154 8.09 12.90 -6.59
CA TYR A 154 8.12 13.11 -5.13
C TYR A 154 6.77 13.54 -4.55
N HIS A 155 5.75 13.78 -5.39
CA HIS A 155 4.42 14.21 -4.97
C HIS A 155 3.35 13.23 -5.44
N PHE A 156 2.87 12.40 -4.52
CA PHE A 156 1.73 11.51 -4.75
C PHE A 156 0.67 11.72 -3.66
N ASP A 157 -0.56 12.00 -4.07
CA ASP A 157 -1.74 11.96 -3.19
C ASP A 157 -2.46 10.63 -3.38
N GLU A 158 -1.88 9.59 -2.79
CA GLU A 158 -2.47 8.26 -2.76
C GLU A 158 -3.44 8.14 -1.57
N VAL A 159 -4.63 7.62 -1.85
CA VAL A 159 -5.65 7.40 -0.83
C VAL A 159 -6.03 5.94 -0.82
N VAL A 160 -5.94 5.31 0.35
CA VAL A 160 -6.43 3.94 0.55
C VAL A 160 -7.89 4.01 0.99
N HIS A 161 -8.75 3.35 0.25
CA HIS A 161 -10.16 3.15 0.57
C HIS A 161 -10.33 1.79 1.24
N LEU A 162 -10.90 1.79 2.44
CA LEU A 162 -11.19 0.59 3.22
C LEU A 162 -12.70 0.35 3.24
N PHE A 163 -13.12 -0.84 2.82
CA PHE A 163 -14.51 -1.27 2.81
C PHE A 163 -14.70 -2.46 3.74
N GLY A 164 -15.57 -2.33 4.73
CA GLY A 164 -15.94 -3.41 5.65
C GLY A 164 -17.08 -4.22 5.08
N LEU A 165 -16.80 -5.44 4.59
CA LEU A 165 -17.76 -6.27 3.86
C LEU A 165 -19.03 -6.56 4.66
N LYS A 166 -18.89 -6.94 5.93
CA LYS A 166 -20.03 -7.23 6.82
C LYS A 166 -20.69 -5.97 7.39
N LYS A 167 -19.92 -4.90 7.57
CA LYS A 167 -20.33 -3.70 8.32
C LYS A 167 -20.91 -2.60 7.42
N ARG A 168 -20.76 -2.70 6.10
CA ARG A 168 -21.14 -1.66 5.11
C ARG A 168 -20.53 -0.30 5.45
N LEU A 169 -19.32 -0.32 6.00
CA LEU A 169 -18.56 0.87 6.34
C LEU A 169 -17.55 1.15 5.23
N HIS A 170 -17.38 2.44 4.92
CA HIS A 170 -16.35 2.94 4.02
C HIS A 170 -15.53 3.99 4.74
N TYR A 171 -14.22 3.89 4.63
CA TYR A 171 -13.28 4.85 5.16
C TYR A 171 -12.18 5.12 4.15
N LYS A 172 -11.59 6.30 4.23
CA LYS A 172 -10.46 6.69 3.39
C LYS A 172 -9.34 7.22 4.27
N ILE A 173 -8.12 6.84 3.95
CA ILE A 173 -6.93 7.31 4.65
C ILE A 173 -5.87 7.67 3.61
N ALA A 174 -5.26 8.85 3.76
CA ALA A 174 -4.18 9.24 2.86
C ALA A 174 -2.93 8.41 3.19
N LEU A 175 -2.25 7.88 2.17
CA LEU A 175 -1.09 7.02 2.38
C LEU A 175 0.01 7.75 3.15
N ARG A 176 0.23 9.04 2.90
CA ARG A 176 1.18 9.87 3.65
C ARG A 176 0.94 9.82 5.17
N GLN A 177 -0.32 9.81 5.60
CA GLN A 177 -0.68 9.74 7.02
C GLN A 177 -0.28 8.40 7.63
N LEU A 178 -0.34 7.31 6.86
CA LEU A 178 0.15 6.01 7.31
C LEU A 178 1.67 6.02 7.45
N LEU A 179 2.36 6.56 6.45
CA LEU A 179 3.83 6.54 6.37
C LEU A 179 4.53 7.46 7.39
N GLU A 180 3.91 8.58 7.79
CA GLU A 180 4.41 9.46 8.87
C GLU A 180 4.63 8.74 10.21
N HIS A 181 4.00 7.58 10.40
CA HIS A 181 4.07 6.80 11.63
C HIS A 181 5.05 5.61 11.56
N THR A 182 5.83 5.53 10.47
CA THR A 182 6.75 4.42 10.19
C THR A 182 8.22 4.76 10.42
N THR A 183 8.51 6.02 10.76
CA THR A 183 9.83 6.57 11.12
C THR A 183 10.03 6.68 12.62
#